data_AF-A0A853SV36-F1
#
_entry.id   AF-A0A853SV36-F1
#
_cell.length_a   1.000
_cell.length_b   1.000
_cell.length_c   1.000
_cell.angle_alpha   90.00
_cell.angle_beta   90.00
_cell.angle_gamma   90.00
#
_symmetry.space_group_name_H-M   'P 1'
#
loop_
_entity.id
_entity.type
_entity.pdbx_description
1 polymer ?
#
loop_
_entity_poly.entity_id
_entity_poly.type
_entity_poly.pdbx_seq_one_letter_code
_entity_poly.pdbx_strand_id
1 'polypeptide(L)'
;MKSLSLLLALCCLLNNAHAAPATAPASYVLENTEVRDIHAQTLKRDYQVYVALPDSYRQGNKRYPVLFVVDANYAFPVVRNIAQRLNKHAGMEEVVVIGLSYANGDGGVYSRRRDYTPTTPRKHDYRSDMPGRQPAFGEAKAYGQFIAGEVFPFIASNYRVNMQRKVFIGHSYGSLLGLQFLLTEPRTFEHYILGSPSLWYDAGVMFDREQAYAASHKDLPASVFFGIGGLEKLAAGKKRSRSEEDADMVADVREFDGKLKSRKFPNLKTRLRVFEDEDHASVFPFVLTHGLRAYLTSAK
;
A
#
# COMPACT_ATOMS: atom_id res chain seq x y z
N MET A 1 9.81 -35.96 -93.01
CA MET A 1 9.31 -34.58 -92.79
C MET A 1 8.53 -34.55 -91.49
N LYS A 2 8.81 -33.55 -90.64
CA LYS A 2 8.16 -33.20 -89.35
C LYS A 2 8.53 -34.08 -88.16
N SER A 3 8.90 -33.62 -86.97
CA SER A 3 9.28 -32.30 -86.42
C SER A 3 9.97 -32.57 -85.08
N LEU A 4 11.03 -31.82 -84.76
CA LEU A 4 11.79 -31.88 -83.51
C LEU A 4 11.08 -31.03 -82.43
N SER A 5 10.80 -31.59 -81.25
CA SER A 5 10.31 -30.82 -80.09
C SER A 5 11.19 -31.12 -78.88
N LEU A 6 12.04 -30.15 -78.54
CA LEU A 6 12.92 -30.16 -77.37
C LEU A 6 12.14 -29.54 -76.18
N LEU A 7 11.85 -30.33 -75.15
CA LEU A 7 11.17 -29.87 -73.94
C LEU A 7 12.23 -29.40 -72.92
N LEU A 8 12.27 -28.09 -72.65
CA LEU A 8 13.13 -27.48 -71.62
C LEU A 8 12.40 -27.56 -70.27
N ALA A 9 12.88 -28.40 -69.35
CA ALA A 9 12.35 -28.47 -67.98
C ALA A 9 13.01 -27.37 -67.11
N LEU A 10 12.25 -26.34 -66.77
CA LEU A 10 12.67 -25.27 -65.87
C LEU A 10 12.33 -25.66 -64.41
N CYS A 11 13.34 -26.09 -63.65
CA CYS A 11 13.20 -26.34 -62.21
C CYS A 11 13.15 -25.01 -61.44
N CYS A 12 11.95 -24.52 -61.14
CA CYS A 12 11.76 -23.44 -60.15
C CYS A 12 11.85 -24.02 -58.74
N LEU A 13 13.01 -23.87 -58.08
CA LEU A 13 13.16 -24.07 -56.64
C LEU A 13 12.48 -22.91 -55.91
N LEU A 14 11.28 -23.14 -55.38
CA LEU A 14 10.61 -22.21 -54.47
C LEU A 14 11.34 -22.24 -53.12
N ASN A 15 12.16 -21.22 -52.86
CA ASN A 15 12.73 -20.94 -51.54
C ASN A 15 11.60 -20.47 -50.60
N ASN A 16 10.95 -21.41 -49.91
CA ASN A 16 10.08 -21.10 -48.78
C ASN A 16 10.94 -20.76 -47.56
N ALA A 17 11.46 -19.53 -47.53
CA ALA A 17 12.01 -18.95 -46.31
C ALA A 17 10.85 -18.75 -45.32
N HIS A 18 10.65 -19.74 -44.43
CA HIS A 18 9.73 -19.61 -43.31
C HIS A 18 10.27 -18.54 -42.38
N ALA A 19 9.63 -17.38 -42.35
CA ALA A 19 9.92 -16.36 -41.35
C ALA A 19 9.65 -16.96 -39.96
N ALA A 20 10.66 -16.96 -39.10
CA ALA A 20 10.50 -17.42 -37.73
C ALA A 20 9.39 -16.60 -37.05
N PRO A 21 8.48 -17.23 -36.28
CA PRO A 21 7.46 -16.50 -35.54
C PRO A 21 8.15 -15.50 -34.61
N ALA A 22 7.72 -14.23 -34.67
CA ALA A 22 8.24 -13.20 -33.78
C ALA A 22 8.04 -13.64 -32.33
N THR A 23 9.13 -13.78 -31.57
CA THR A 23 9.06 -14.02 -30.13
C THR A 23 8.32 -12.86 -29.47
N ALA A 24 7.35 -13.18 -28.61
CA ALA A 24 6.63 -12.16 -27.85
C ALA A 24 7.65 -11.27 -27.09
N PRO A 25 7.43 -9.95 -27.02
CA PRO A 25 8.34 -9.06 -26.30
C PRO A 25 8.44 -9.48 -24.83
N ALA A 26 9.65 -9.43 -24.28
CA ALA A 26 9.87 -9.74 -22.87
C ALA A 26 9.19 -8.69 -21.97
N SER A 27 8.56 -9.14 -20.89
CA SER A 27 8.02 -8.26 -19.87
C SER A 27 9.14 -7.47 -19.17
N TYR A 28 8.86 -6.22 -18.82
CA TYR A 28 9.75 -5.43 -17.97
C TYR A 28 9.69 -5.96 -16.52
N VAL A 29 10.86 -6.30 -15.96
CA VAL A 29 10.98 -6.81 -14.58
C VAL A 29 11.65 -5.75 -13.72
N LEU A 30 11.07 -5.48 -12.56
CA LEU A 30 11.70 -4.63 -11.56
C LEU A 30 12.85 -5.39 -10.89
N GLU A 31 14.08 -4.97 -11.12
CA GLU A 31 15.25 -5.60 -10.49
C GLU A 31 15.18 -5.60 -8.96
N ASN A 32 15.84 -6.59 -8.34
CA ASN A 32 15.87 -6.82 -6.90
C ASN A 32 14.48 -6.96 -6.26
N THR A 33 13.50 -7.45 -7.04
CA THR A 33 12.18 -7.77 -6.52
C THR A 33 11.85 -9.26 -6.62
N GLU A 34 11.05 -9.74 -5.67
CA GLU A 34 10.48 -11.09 -5.68
C GLU A 34 9.07 -11.08 -5.10
N VAL A 35 8.30 -12.12 -5.38
CA VAL A 35 6.98 -12.36 -4.79
C VAL A 35 7.04 -13.67 -4.01
N ARG A 36 6.47 -13.68 -2.80
CA ARG A 36 6.38 -14.87 -1.95
C ARG A 36 4.94 -15.09 -1.54
N ASP A 37 4.45 -16.31 -1.71
CA ASP A 37 3.14 -16.70 -1.20
C ASP A 37 3.21 -16.89 0.32
N ILE A 38 2.12 -16.52 0.99
CA ILE A 38 1.92 -16.75 2.42
C ILE A 38 0.49 -17.23 2.66
N HIS A 39 0.36 -18.41 3.26
CA HIS A 39 -0.92 -18.91 3.72
C HIS A 39 -1.22 -18.32 5.09
N ALA A 40 -2.25 -17.47 5.20
CA ALA A 40 -2.71 -16.92 6.47
C ALA A 40 -3.52 -17.98 7.23
N GLN A 41 -2.89 -18.68 8.16
CA GLN A 41 -3.50 -19.75 8.94
C GLN A 41 -4.72 -19.26 9.72
N THR A 42 -4.62 -18.07 10.30
CA THR A 42 -5.69 -17.46 11.11
C THR A 42 -6.88 -17.00 10.26
N LEU A 43 -6.62 -16.57 9.02
CA LEU A 43 -7.64 -16.05 8.09
C LEU A 43 -8.14 -17.10 7.10
N LYS A 44 -7.49 -18.27 7.05
CA LYS A 44 -7.77 -19.40 6.15
C LYS A 44 -7.81 -19.01 4.68
N ARG A 45 -6.83 -18.20 4.24
CA ARG A 45 -6.71 -17.74 2.86
C ARG A 45 -5.28 -17.36 2.52
N ASP A 46 -4.96 -17.37 1.24
CA ASP A 46 -3.62 -17.08 0.75
C ASP A 46 -3.46 -15.61 0.38
N TYR A 47 -2.29 -15.07 0.65
CA TYR A 47 -1.84 -13.75 0.20
C TYR A 47 -0.46 -13.88 -0.42
N GLN A 48 0.04 -12.78 -0.94
CA GLN A 48 1.39 -12.61 -1.38
C GLN A 48 2.06 -11.44 -0.67
N VAL A 49 3.36 -11.56 -0.46
CA VAL A 49 4.22 -10.44 -0.11
C VAL A 49 5.17 -10.14 -1.25
N TYR A 50 5.20 -8.87 -1.67
CA TYR A 50 6.05 -8.38 -2.73
C TYR A 50 7.27 -7.76 -2.06
N VAL A 51 8.46 -8.21 -2.38
CA VAL A 51 9.68 -7.83 -1.67
C VAL A 51 10.59 -7.08 -2.61
N ALA A 52 11.03 -5.88 -2.22
CA ALA A 52 12.11 -5.16 -2.88
C ALA A 52 13.30 -5.06 -1.93
N LEU A 53 14.45 -5.53 -2.41
CA LEU A 53 15.71 -5.50 -1.68
C LEU A 53 16.55 -4.30 -2.15
N PRO A 54 17.25 -3.60 -1.24
CA PRO A 54 18.12 -2.50 -1.62
C PRO A 54 19.34 -2.97 -2.41
N ASP A 55 19.97 -2.07 -3.15
CA ASP A 55 21.08 -2.40 -4.06
C ASP A 55 22.25 -3.06 -3.30
N SER A 56 22.56 -2.60 -2.08
CA SER A 56 23.62 -3.21 -1.26
C SER A 56 23.18 -4.50 -0.57
N TYR A 57 21.97 -5.02 -0.78
CA TYR A 57 21.49 -6.18 -0.02
C TYR A 57 22.35 -7.42 -0.27
N ARG A 58 22.88 -7.66 -1.46
CA ARG A 58 23.75 -8.84 -1.67
C ARG A 58 25.15 -8.68 -1.08
N GLN A 59 25.44 -7.52 -0.47
CA GLN A 59 26.73 -7.18 0.10
C GLN A 59 26.64 -7.18 1.63
N GLY A 60 27.50 -7.97 2.27
CA GLY A 60 27.64 -8.01 3.74
C GLY A 60 26.41 -8.51 4.51
N ASN A 61 26.31 -8.08 5.77
CA ASN A 61 25.35 -8.61 6.75
C ASN A 61 24.45 -7.53 7.41
N LYS A 62 24.48 -6.29 6.90
CA LYS A 62 23.62 -5.16 7.35
C LYS A 62 22.14 -5.56 7.50
N ARG A 63 21.48 -5.09 8.55
CA ARG A 63 20.02 -5.21 8.70
C ARG A 63 19.36 -3.90 8.35
N TYR A 64 18.28 -3.94 7.56
CA TYR A 64 17.64 -2.75 7.01
C TYR A 64 16.32 -2.42 7.74
N PRO A 65 15.94 -1.14 7.85
CA PRO A 65 14.56 -0.78 8.14
C PRO A 65 13.60 -1.37 7.11
N VAL A 66 12.34 -1.52 7.50
CA VAL A 66 11.32 -2.16 6.66
C VAL A 66 10.15 -1.22 6.42
N LEU A 67 9.82 -1.01 5.15
CA LEU A 67 8.58 -0.38 4.74
C LEU A 67 7.54 -1.47 4.49
N PHE A 68 6.41 -1.45 5.20
CA PHE A 68 5.25 -2.27 4.90
C PHE A 68 4.21 -1.39 4.19
N VAL A 69 3.85 -1.76 2.97
CA VAL A 69 2.88 -1.01 2.15
C VAL A 69 1.73 -1.91 1.74
N VAL A 70 0.50 -1.49 2.01
CA VAL A 70 -0.72 -2.17 1.52
C VAL A 70 -1.08 -1.75 0.11
N ASP A 71 -2.11 -2.36 -0.50
CA ASP A 71 -2.46 -2.13 -1.91
C ASP A 71 -1.26 -2.43 -2.86
N ALA A 72 -0.50 -3.51 -2.60
CA ALA A 72 0.78 -3.79 -3.26
C ALA A 72 0.72 -3.76 -4.80
N ASN A 73 -0.38 -4.22 -5.39
CA ASN A 73 -0.60 -4.23 -6.84
C ASN A 73 -0.38 -2.86 -7.49
N TYR A 74 -0.68 -1.77 -6.78
CA TYR A 74 -0.46 -0.40 -7.21
C TYR A 74 0.73 0.25 -6.48
N ALA A 75 0.75 0.15 -5.15
CA ALA A 75 1.60 0.99 -4.32
C ALA A 75 3.05 0.48 -4.23
N PHE A 76 3.28 -0.83 -4.33
CA PHE A 76 4.62 -1.42 -4.23
C PHE A 76 5.63 -0.84 -5.24
N PRO A 77 5.35 -0.81 -6.57
CA PRO A 77 6.29 -0.23 -7.52
C PRO A 77 6.51 1.27 -7.28
N VAL A 78 5.49 2.02 -6.85
CA VAL A 78 5.63 3.46 -6.56
C VAL A 78 6.54 3.68 -5.35
N VAL A 79 6.25 3.02 -4.23
CA VAL A 79 7.03 3.14 -2.99
C VAL A 79 8.48 2.72 -3.22
N ARG A 80 8.71 1.57 -3.86
CA ARG A 80 10.07 1.04 -4.04
C ARG A 80 10.93 1.97 -4.90
N ASN A 81 10.38 2.54 -5.97
CA ASN A 81 11.13 3.43 -6.86
C ASN A 81 11.40 4.80 -6.20
N ILE A 82 10.44 5.36 -5.46
CA ILE A 82 10.65 6.60 -4.70
C ILE A 82 11.71 6.38 -3.62
N ALA A 83 11.61 5.28 -2.86
CA ALA A 83 12.60 4.92 -1.84
C ALA A 83 14.01 4.81 -2.43
N GLN A 84 14.17 4.09 -3.54
CA GLN A 84 15.47 3.95 -4.21
C GLN A 84 16.01 5.31 -4.71
N ARG A 85 15.15 6.17 -5.28
CA ARG A 85 15.54 7.52 -5.73
C ARG A 85 16.00 8.38 -4.56
N LEU A 86 15.28 8.37 -3.45
CA LEU A 86 15.62 9.14 -2.25
C LEU A 86 16.90 8.63 -1.59
N ASN A 87 17.15 7.32 -1.61
CA ASN A 87 18.41 6.77 -1.14
C ASN A 87 19.59 7.25 -2.00
N LYS A 88 19.49 7.11 -3.33
CA LYS A 88 20.58 7.47 -4.25
C LYS A 88 20.88 8.97 -4.32
N HIS A 89 19.87 9.82 -4.12
CA HIS A 89 19.98 11.25 -4.44
C HIS A 89 19.52 12.21 -3.34
N ALA A 90 19.01 11.71 -2.21
CA ALA A 90 18.50 12.56 -1.13
C ALA A 90 18.94 12.12 0.28
N GLY A 91 19.96 11.25 0.39
CA GLY A 91 20.55 10.85 1.67
C GLY A 91 19.64 10.00 2.56
N MET A 92 18.59 9.39 1.99
CA MET A 92 17.78 8.41 2.71
C MET A 92 18.59 7.12 2.90
N GLU A 93 18.47 6.46 4.05
CA GLU A 93 19.09 5.14 4.19
C GLU A 93 18.38 4.09 3.31
N GLU A 94 19.07 3.00 3.00
CA GLU A 94 18.46 1.87 2.29
C GLU A 94 17.44 1.13 3.15
N VAL A 95 16.39 0.64 2.52
CA VAL A 95 15.28 -0.08 3.17
C VAL A 95 14.91 -1.32 2.39
N VAL A 96 14.31 -2.29 3.07
CA VAL A 96 13.55 -3.37 2.44
C VAL A 96 12.09 -2.92 2.33
N VAL A 97 11.48 -3.09 1.15
CA VAL A 97 10.05 -2.78 0.94
C VAL A 97 9.27 -4.08 0.86
N ILE A 98 8.24 -4.20 1.67
CA ILE A 98 7.30 -5.32 1.72
C ILE A 98 5.91 -4.80 1.31
N GLY A 99 5.48 -5.14 0.11
CA GLY A 99 4.12 -4.94 -0.36
C GLY A 99 3.21 -6.07 0.12
N LEU A 100 2.09 -5.71 0.74
CA LEU A 100 1.04 -6.63 1.16
C LEU A 100 -0.05 -6.67 0.07
N SER A 101 -0.21 -7.81 -0.58
CA SER A 101 -1.18 -7.98 -1.66
C SER A 101 -2.62 -8.07 -1.14
N TYR A 102 -3.55 -8.07 -2.09
CA TYR A 102 -4.89 -8.61 -1.86
C TYR A 102 -4.85 -10.13 -1.71
N ALA A 103 -5.90 -10.71 -1.13
CA ALA A 103 -6.02 -12.16 -1.02
C ALA A 103 -6.08 -12.80 -2.41
N ASN A 104 -5.42 -13.94 -2.57
CA ASN A 104 -5.39 -14.67 -3.83
C ASN A 104 -6.81 -15.09 -4.23
N GLY A 105 -7.17 -14.80 -5.48
CA GLY A 105 -8.50 -15.09 -6.01
C GLY A 105 -9.60 -14.06 -5.67
N ASP A 106 -9.30 -13.04 -4.85
CA ASP A 106 -10.23 -11.94 -4.60
C ASP A 106 -10.00 -10.77 -5.57
N GLY A 107 -11.09 -10.07 -5.90
CA GLY A 107 -11.05 -8.75 -6.52
C GLY A 107 -10.45 -7.72 -5.56
N GLY A 108 -9.77 -6.72 -6.10
CA GLY A 108 -9.06 -5.72 -5.30
C GLY A 108 -10.00 -4.93 -4.39
N VAL A 109 -11.21 -4.59 -4.86
CA VAL A 109 -12.19 -3.85 -4.05
C VAL A 109 -12.74 -4.75 -2.95
N TYR A 110 -13.06 -6.01 -3.25
CA TYR A 110 -13.52 -6.99 -2.27
C TYR A 110 -12.49 -7.20 -1.15
N SER A 111 -11.25 -7.55 -1.49
CA SER A 111 -10.21 -7.87 -0.51
C SER A 111 -9.90 -6.66 0.35
N ARG A 112 -9.55 -5.51 -0.25
CA ARG A 112 -9.14 -4.33 0.52
C ARG A 112 -10.24 -3.81 1.44
N ARG A 113 -11.50 -3.90 1.01
CA ARG A 113 -12.62 -3.45 1.83
C ARG A 113 -12.85 -4.38 3.02
N ARG A 114 -12.76 -5.69 2.82
CA ARG A 114 -12.81 -6.67 3.92
C ARG A 114 -11.67 -6.43 4.90
N ASP A 115 -10.45 -6.38 4.37
CA ASP A 115 -9.22 -6.45 5.17
C ASP A 115 -8.84 -5.11 5.80
N TYR A 116 -9.27 -3.96 5.25
CA TYR A 116 -8.81 -2.63 5.71
C TYR A 116 -9.86 -1.85 6.50
N THR A 117 -11.11 -2.32 6.55
CA THR A 117 -12.17 -1.63 7.27
C THR A 117 -12.35 -2.20 8.69
N PRO A 118 -12.53 -1.33 9.71
CA PRO A 118 -12.56 -1.74 11.12
C PRO A 118 -13.92 -2.26 11.60
N THR A 119 -14.98 -2.02 10.81
CA THR A 119 -16.38 -2.37 11.08
C THR A 119 -17.11 -2.65 9.79
N THR A 120 -18.25 -3.33 9.86
CA THR A 120 -19.25 -3.32 8.77
C THR A 120 -19.93 -1.95 8.77
N PRO A 121 -19.99 -1.24 7.62
CA PRO A 121 -20.53 0.11 7.60
C PRO A 121 -22.05 0.09 7.82
N ARG A 122 -22.58 1.12 8.46
CA ARG A 122 -24.04 1.32 8.62
C ARG A 122 -24.78 1.50 7.30
N LYS A 123 -24.08 1.95 6.26
CA LYS A 123 -24.62 2.06 4.89
C LYS A 123 -24.44 0.73 4.16
N HIS A 124 -25.45 0.32 3.40
CA HIS A 124 -25.50 -1.03 2.80
C HIS A 124 -25.62 -1.05 1.27
N ASP A 125 -25.45 0.08 0.58
CA ASP A 125 -25.56 0.20 -0.90
C ASP A 125 -24.26 -0.15 -1.66
N TYR A 126 -23.28 -0.72 -0.96
CA TYR A 126 -22.01 -1.11 -1.52
C TYR A 126 -22.14 -2.27 -2.51
N ARG A 127 -21.33 -2.25 -3.57
CA ARG A 127 -21.26 -3.31 -4.58
C ARG A 127 -19.98 -4.13 -4.47
N SER A 128 -20.08 -5.41 -4.81
CA SER A 128 -18.93 -6.31 -4.91
C SER A 128 -18.38 -6.28 -6.32
N ASP A 129 -17.06 -6.29 -6.46
CA ASP A 129 -16.35 -6.57 -7.72
C ASP A 129 -16.16 -8.09 -7.94
N MET A 130 -16.65 -8.92 -7.01
CA MET A 130 -16.63 -10.38 -7.11
C MET A 130 -18.02 -10.90 -7.52
N PRO A 131 -18.18 -11.46 -8.73
CA PRO A 131 -19.44 -12.04 -9.18
C PRO A 131 -19.97 -13.09 -8.18
N GLY A 132 -21.25 -12.96 -7.81
CA GLY A 132 -21.91 -13.90 -6.89
C GLY A 132 -21.51 -13.79 -5.41
N ARG A 133 -20.63 -12.86 -5.03
CA ARG A 133 -20.22 -12.65 -3.63
C ARG A 133 -20.71 -11.30 -3.11
N GLN A 134 -21.31 -11.29 -1.93
CA GLN A 134 -21.70 -10.06 -1.25
C GLN A 134 -20.47 -9.26 -0.81
N PRO A 135 -20.52 -7.92 -0.76
CA PRO A 135 -19.48 -7.10 -0.15
C PRO A 135 -19.06 -7.60 1.25
N ALA A 136 -17.76 -7.57 1.53
CA ALA A 136 -17.21 -7.94 2.84
C ALA A 136 -16.45 -6.75 3.47
N PHE A 137 -16.46 -6.68 4.80
CA PHE A 137 -15.97 -5.57 5.63
C PHE A 137 -15.52 -6.06 7.02
N GLY A 138 -14.87 -5.21 7.79
CA GLY A 138 -14.75 -5.36 9.24
C GLY A 138 -13.62 -6.26 9.73
N GLU A 139 -12.77 -6.78 8.84
CA GLU A 139 -11.71 -7.73 9.22
C GLU A 139 -10.36 -7.05 9.53
N ALA A 140 -10.28 -5.72 9.58
CA ALA A 140 -9.01 -5.02 9.80
C ALA A 140 -8.24 -5.44 11.06
N LYS A 141 -8.95 -5.78 12.14
CA LYS A 141 -8.31 -6.33 13.34
C LYS A 141 -7.67 -7.69 13.08
N ALA A 142 -8.40 -8.60 12.44
CA ALA A 142 -7.91 -9.95 12.13
C ALA A 142 -6.76 -9.90 11.11
N TYR A 143 -6.86 -9.02 10.11
CA TYR A 143 -5.78 -8.77 9.16
C TYR A 143 -4.51 -8.22 9.84
N GLY A 144 -4.65 -7.33 10.82
CA GLY A 144 -3.53 -6.88 11.65
C GLY A 144 -2.86 -8.00 12.45
N GLN A 145 -3.66 -8.89 13.02
CA GLN A 145 -3.14 -10.06 13.76
C GLN A 145 -2.39 -11.02 12.83
N PHE A 146 -2.88 -11.23 11.61
CA PHE A 146 -2.15 -11.97 10.57
C PHE A 146 -0.80 -11.29 10.22
N ILE A 147 -0.78 -9.97 10.03
CA ILE A 147 0.46 -9.25 9.73
C ILE A 147 1.48 -9.41 10.87
N ALA A 148 1.06 -9.17 12.11
CA ALA A 148 1.95 -9.23 13.26
C ALA A 148 2.38 -10.67 13.62
N GLY A 149 1.46 -11.63 13.51
CA GLY A 149 1.67 -13.01 13.94
C GLY A 149 2.27 -13.93 12.89
N GLU A 150 2.08 -13.65 11.60
CA GLU A 150 2.48 -14.55 10.51
C GLU A 150 3.41 -13.87 9.51
N VAL A 151 3.07 -12.66 9.04
CA VAL A 151 3.92 -11.94 8.06
C VAL A 151 5.24 -11.49 8.70
N PHE A 152 5.21 -10.87 9.89
CA PHE A 152 6.42 -10.38 10.54
C PHE A 152 7.45 -11.48 10.81
N PRO A 153 7.09 -12.65 11.40
CA PRO A 153 8.02 -13.77 11.55
C PRO A 153 8.55 -14.31 10.21
N PHE A 154 7.69 -14.40 9.19
CA PHE A 154 8.11 -14.81 7.85
C PHE A 154 9.17 -13.87 7.28
N ILE A 155 8.94 -12.55 7.33
CA ILE A 155 9.91 -11.56 6.85
C ILE A 155 11.20 -11.60 7.68
N ALA A 156 11.11 -11.71 9.01
CA ALA A 156 12.28 -11.71 9.89
C ALA A 156 13.19 -12.95 9.71
N SER A 157 12.61 -14.08 9.32
CA SER A 157 13.34 -15.34 9.08
C SER A 157 13.94 -15.43 7.68
N ASN A 158 13.33 -14.79 6.68
CA ASN A 158 13.79 -14.86 5.29
C ASN A 158 14.65 -13.67 4.85
N TYR A 159 14.59 -12.54 5.56
CA TYR A 159 15.29 -11.32 5.17
C TYR A 159 16.07 -10.68 6.32
N ARG A 160 17.17 -9.99 5.99
CA ARG A 160 17.99 -9.22 6.94
C ARG A 160 17.34 -7.89 7.23
N VAL A 161 16.28 -7.94 8.00
CA VAL A 161 15.52 -6.78 8.43
C VAL A 161 15.75 -6.46 9.90
N ASN A 162 15.53 -5.20 10.26
CA ASN A 162 15.43 -4.72 11.63
C ASN A 162 13.95 -4.52 11.96
N MET A 163 13.35 -5.49 12.65
CA MET A 163 11.93 -5.46 13.03
C MET A 163 11.61 -4.49 14.18
N GLN A 164 12.59 -3.73 14.66
CA GLN A 164 12.39 -2.59 15.55
C GLN A 164 12.34 -1.26 14.78
N ARG A 165 12.44 -1.30 13.44
CA ARG A 165 12.42 -0.12 12.55
C ARG A 165 11.46 -0.34 11.37
N LYS A 166 10.17 -0.40 11.67
CA LYS A 166 9.09 -0.67 10.71
C LYS A 166 8.28 0.59 10.47
N VAL A 167 7.99 0.84 9.20
CA VAL A 167 7.14 1.95 8.75
C VAL A 167 5.94 1.36 8.04
N PHE A 168 4.73 1.70 8.48
CA PHE A 168 3.51 1.37 7.75
C PHE A 168 3.17 2.48 6.75
N ILE A 169 2.76 2.09 5.55
CA ILE A 169 2.37 2.99 4.47
C ILE A 169 1.00 2.56 3.95
N GLY A 170 0.06 3.50 3.98
CA GLY A 170 -1.29 3.30 3.45
C GLY A 170 -1.85 4.55 2.80
N HIS A 171 -2.85 4.34 1.94
CA HIS A 171 -3.60 5.41 1.31
C HIS A 171 -5.09 5.09 1.29
N SER A 172 -5.96 6.08 1.50
CA SER A 172 -7.42 5.88 1.52
C SER A 172 -7.81 4.82 2.57
N TYR A 173 -8.50 3.74 2.21
CA TYR A 173 -8.74 2.61 3.14
C TYR A 173 -7.46 1.97 3.70
N GLY A 174 -6.34 1.97 2.97
CA GLY A 174 -5.07 1.54 3.53
C GLY A 174 -4.63 2.40 4.73
N SER A 175 -4.94 3.70 4.70
CA SER A 175 -4.72 4.58 5.84
C SER A 175 -5.70 4.33 6.99
N LEU A 176 -6.93 3.90 6.68
CA LEU A 176 -7.91 3.46 7.69
C LEU A 176 -7.39 2.24 8.45
N LEU A 177 -6.78 1.26 7.77
CA LEU A 177 -6.07 0.15 8.40
C LEU A 177 -4.87 0.63 9.24
N GLY A 178 -4.11 1.59 8.74
CA GLY A 178 -3.00 2.20 9.50
C GLY A 178 -3.47 2.84 10.81
N LEU A 179 -4.61 3.54 10.78
CA LEU A 179 -5.23 4.10 11.99
C LEU A 179 -5.77 3.01 12.93
N GLN A 180 -6.30 1.92 12.37
CA GLN A 180 -6.68 0.74 13.15
C GLN A 180 -5.45 0.20 13.92
N PHE A 181 -4.30 -0.01 13.27
CA PHE A 181 -3.08 -0.45 13.96
C PHE A 181 -2.62 0.53 15.03
N LEU A 182 -2.57 1.83 14.68
CA LEU A 182 -2.17 2.88 15.60
C LEU A 182 -3.00 2.86 16.89
N LEU A 183 -4.32 2.71 16.79
CA LEU A 183 -5.23 2.83 17.93
C LEU A 183 -5.55 1.51 18.64
N THR A 184 -5.16 0.35 18.09
CA THR A 184 -5.32 -0.94 18.80
C THR A 184 -4.02 -1.50 19.33
N GLU A 185 -2.94 -1.40 18.55
CA GLU A 185 -1.63 -1.97 18.87
C GLU A 185 -0.54 -1.00 18.41
N PRO A 186 -0.35 0.16 19.07
CA PRO A 186 0.51 1.23 18.57
C PRO A 186 1.97 0.82 18.35
N ARG A 187 2.44 -0.21 19.05
CA ARG A 187 3.80 -0.75 18.91
C ARG A 187 3.99 -1.68 17.70
N THR A 188 2.95 -1.93 16.93
CA THR A 188 3.03 -2.75 15.71
C THR A 188 3.92 -2.09 14.65
N PHE A 189 3.92 -0.77 14.55
CA PHE A 189 4.85 -0.01 13.72
C PHE A 189 5.35 1.23 14.46
N GLU A 190 6.61 1.58 14.27
CA GLU A 190 7.21 2.77 14.89
C GLU A 190 6.78 4.07 14.18
N HIS A 191 6.55 3.98 12.86
CA HIS A 191 6.17 5.11 12.01
C HIS A 191 5.03 4.76 11.06
N TYR A 192 4.16 5.73 10.80
CA TYR A 192 3.01 5.60 9.90
C TYR A 192 3.03 6.75 8.89
N ILE A 193 2.94 6.42 7.60
CA ILE A 193 2.76 7.36 6.50
C ILE A 193 1.36 7.11 5.94
N LEU A 194 0.43 8.00 6.26
CA LEU A 194 -0.99 7.83 6.00
C LEU A 194 -1.48 8.91 5.03
N GLY A 195 -1.67 8.52 3.77
CA GLY A 195 -2.23 9.38 2.74
C GLY A 195 -3.76 9.35 2.75
N SER A 196 -4.39 10.52 2.76
CA SER A 196 -5.83 10.71 2.56
C SER A 196 -6.70 9.73 3.36
N PRO A 197 -6.56 9.68 4.70
CA PRO A 197 -7.26 8.70 5.52
C PRO A 197 -8.77 8.83 5.37
N SER A 198 -9.45 7.72 5.09
CA SER A 198 -10.91 7.66 4.92
C SER A 198 -11.67 7.76 6.26
N LEU A 199 -11.46 8.87 6.96
CA LEU A 199 -12.01 9.18 8.28
C LEU A 199 -13.53 9.38 8.30
N TRP A 200 -14.17 9.46 7.14
CA TRP A 200 -15.62 9.46 7.00
C TRP A 200 -16.24 8.08 7.21
N TYR A 201 -15.44 7.01 7.04
CA TYR A 201 -15.92 5.64 7.04
C TYR A 201 -16.75 5.32 8.28
N ASP A 202 -17.93 4.72 8.05
CA ASP A 202 -18.88 4.32 9.09
C ASP A 202 -19.20 5.46 10.10
N ALA A 203 -19.59 6.64 9.59
CA ALA A 203 -19.75 7.90 10.34
C ALA A 203 -18.54 8.33 11.16
N GLY A 204 -17.36 8.02 10.68
CA GLY A 204 -16.13 8.37 11.39
C GLY A 204 -15.94 7.56 12.67
N VAL A 205 -16.15 6.26 12.57
CA VAL A 205 -15.86 5.28 13.63
C VAL A 205 -14.44 5.43 14.22
N MET A 206 -13.48 5.96 13.45
CA MET A 206 -12.13 6.21 13.95
C MET A 206 -12.07 7.34 15.00
N PHE A 207 -12.97 8.32 14.95
CA PHE A 207 -13.06 9.35 16.00
C PHE A 207 -13.51 8.74 17.32
N ASP A 208 -14.46 7.82 17.29
CA ASP A 208 -14.92 7.11 18.50
C ASP A 208 -13.82 6.22 19.06
N ARG A 209 -13.07 5.52 18.18
CA ARG A 209 -11.91 4.69 18.58
C ARG A 209 -10.79 5.53 19.18
N GLU A 210 -10.48 6.69 18.60
CA GLU A 210 -9.51 7.63 19.18
C GLU A 210 -9.92 8.07 20.59
N GLN A 211 -11.19 8.42 20.77
CA GLN A 211 -11.72 8.83 22.06
C GLN A 211 -11.65 7.69 23.09
N ALA A 212 -12.04 6.47 22.71
CA ALA A 212 -11.96 5.30 23.56
C ALA A 212 -10.52 4.95 23.96
N TYR A 213 -9.58 5.06 23.00
CA TYR A 213 -8.15 4.88 23.28
C TYR A 213 -7.66 5.90 24.32
N ALA A 214 -7.94 7.19 24.09
CA ALA A 214 -7.53 8.26 25.00
C ALA A 214 -8.17 8.19 26.40
N ALA A 215 -9.34 7.58 26.53
CA ALA A 215 -9.99 7.36 27.82
C ALA A 215 -9.26 6.31 28.67
N SER A 216 -8.58 5.35 28.04
CA SER A 216 -7.96 4.19 28.70
C SER A 216 -6.43 4.21 28.69
N HIS A 217 -5.80 5.07 27.88
CA HIS A 217 -4.35 5.14 27.71
C HIS A 217 -3.81 6.54 28.02
N LYS A 218 -2.56 6.60 28.46
CA LYS A 218 -1.84 7.85 28.77
C LYS A 218 -0.70 8.14 27.79
N ASP A 219 -0.44 7.23 26.86
CA ASP A 219 0.60 7.38 25.87
C ASP A 219 0.19 6.68 24.56
N LEU A 220 0.81 7.10 23.45
CA LEU A 220 0.66 6.52 22.13
C LEU A 220 2.04 6.57 21.44
N PRO A 221 2.89 5.54 21.59
CA PRO A 221 4.28 5.58 21.16
C PRO A 221 4.41 5.34 19.64
N ALA A 222 4.15 6.38 18.85
CA ALA A 222 4.22 6.32 17.39
C ALA A 222 4.54 7.70 16.78
N SER A 223 5.08 7.69 15.55
CA SER A 223 5.10 8.90 14.72
C SER A 223 4.19 8.73 13.50
N VAL A 224 3.38 9.75 13.21
CA VAL A 224 2.39 9.71 12.12
C VAL A 224 2.56 10.90 11.19
N PHE A 225 2.71 10.62 9.89
CA PHE A 225 2.72 11.61 8.83
C PHE A 225 1.41 11.47 8.07
N PHE A 226 0.53 12.45 8.23
CA PHE A 226 -0.67 12.61 7.43
C PHE A 226 -0.34 13.46 6.21
N GLY A 227 -0.69 12.96 5.02
CA GLY A 227 -0.67 13.73 3.78
C GLY A 227 -2.04 13.70 3.12
N ILE A 228 -2.51 14.81 2.55
CA ILE A 228 -3.81 14.88 1.88
C ILE A 228 -3.81 15.90 0.74
N GLY A 229 -4.58 15.63 -0.32
CA GLY A 229 -4.80 16.57 -1.41
C GLY A 229 -5.72 17.70 -1.00
N GLY A 230 -5.39 18.95 -1.35
CA GLY A 230 -6.20 20.11 -1.02
C GLY A 230 -7.53 20.16 -1.78
N LEU A 231 -7.65 19.40 -2.86
CA LEU A 231 -8.87 19.25 -3.67
C LEU A 231 -9.81 18.18 -3.12
N GLU A 232 -9.43 17.44 -2.08
CA GLU A 232 -10.29 16.46 -1.38
C GLU A 232 -11.28 17.12 -0.39
N LYS A 233 -11.62 18.38 -0.65
CA LYS A 233 -12.61 19.15 0.10
C LYS A 233 -14.00 18.82 -0.41
N LEU A 234 -14.99 19.02 0.44
CA LEU A 234 -16.38 18.89 0.02
C LEU A 234 -16.72 20.05 -0.93
N ALA A 235 -17.46 19.76 -2.00
CA ALA A 235 -17.89 20.77 -2.96
C ALA A 235 -18.68 21.90 -2.28
N ALA A 236 -18.53 23.14 -2.77
CA ALA A 236 -19.22 24.31 -2.24
C ALA A 236 -20.74 24.11 -2.22
N GLY A 237 -21.39 24.52 -1.12
CA GLY A 237 -22.84 24.40 -0.93
C GLY A 237 -23.32 23.03 -0.42
N LYS A 238 -22.45 22.02 -0.34
CA LYS A 238 -22.77 20.75 0.33
C LYS A 238 -22.51 20.83 1.84
N LYS A 239 -23.27 20.05 2.61
CA LYS A 239 -23.11 19.94 4.07
C LYS A 239 -22.28 18.71 4.41
N ARG A 240 -21.19 18.92 5.14
CA ARG A 240 -20.33 17.84 5.65
C ARG A 240 -21.12 16.89 6.55
N SER A 241 -21.12 15.60 6.21
CA SER A 241 -21.74 14.54 7.00
C SER A 241 -20.99 13.23 6.82
N ARG A 242 -20.38 12.71 7.89
CA ARG A 242 -19.74 11.38 7.83
C ARG A 242 -20.76 10.26 7.75
N SER A 243 -21.96 10.46 8.31
CA SER A 243 -23.04 9.46 8.26
C SER A 243 -23.58 9.25 6.85
N GLU A 244 -23.67 10.33 6.07
CA GLU A 244 -24.12 10.29 4.68
C GLU A 244 -22.95 10.09 3.69
N GLU A 245 -21.72 9.94 4.20
CA GLU A 245 -20.49 9.84 3.41
C GLU A 245 -20.19 11.08 2.53
N ASP A 246 -20.86 12.21 2.78
CA ASP A 246 -20.54 13.54 2.25
C ASP A 246 -19.34 14.14 3.02
N ALA A 247 -18.17 13.55 2.80
CA ALA A 247 -16.95 13.89 3.51
C ALA A 247 -16.28 15.18 2.98
N ASP A 248 -15.85 16.03 3.90
CA ASP A 248 -14.73 16.94 3.64
C ASP A 248 -13.50 16.30 4.25
N MET A 249 -12.71 15.61 3.42
CA MET A 249 -11.59 14.79 3.90
C MET A 249 -10.47 15.66 4.47
N VAL A 250 -10.26 16.86 3.93
CA VAL A 250 -9.31 17.84 4.46
C VAL A 250 -9.72 18.31 5.85
N ALA A 251 -11.01 18.62 6.05
CA ALA A 251 -11.52 18.98 7.37
C ALA A 251 -11.45 17.79 8.35
N ASP A 252 -11.76 16.57 7.90
CA ASP A 252 -11.69 15.35 8.73
C ASP A 252 -10.28 15.09 9.24
N VAL A 253 -9.27 15.12 8.38
CA VAL A 253 -7.89 14.85 8.82
C VAL A 253 -7.33 15.96 9.70
N ARG A 254 -7.69 17.24 9.44
CA ARG A 254 -7.33 18.36 10.31
C ARG A 254 -7.94 18.22 11.70
N GLU A 255 -9.22 17.85 11.77
CA GLU A 255 -9.91 17.62 13.04
C GLU A 255 -9.31 16.44 13.82
N PHE A 256 -9.02 15.34 13.12
CA PHE A 256 -8.46 14.15 13.73
C PHE A 256 -7.02 14.37 14.25
N ASP A 257 -6.14 14.99 13.44
CA ASP A 257 -4.80 15.39 13.87
C ASP A 257 -4.85 16.37 15.05
N GLY A 258 -5.80 17.32 15.03
CA GLY A 258 -6.06 18.23 16.13
C GLY A 258 -6.44 17.52 17.43
N LYS A 259 -7.33 16.52 17.37
CA LYS A 259 -7.70 15.67 18.52
C LYS A 259 -6.49 14.93 19.07
N LEU A 260 -5.72 14.25 18.22
CA LEU A 260 -4.49 13.54 18.64
C LEU A 260 -3.50 14.47 19.36
N LYS A 261 -3.24 15.66 18.81
CA LYS A 261 -2.38 16.68 19.43
C LYS A 261 -2.93 17.15 20.78
N SER A 262 -4.24 17.32 20.89
CA SER A 262 -4.88 17.77 22.14
C SER A 262 -4.73 16.77 23.29
N ARG A 263 -4.54 15.47 23.01
CA ARG A 263 -4.33 14.43 24.03
C ARG A 263 -2.99 14.55 24.74
N LYS A 264 -2.00 15.22 24.13
CA LYS A 264 -0.64 15.39 24.68
C LYS A 264 0.02 14.07 25.10
N PHE A 265 -0.18 13.01 24.31
CA PHE A 265 0.51 11.74 24.52
C PHE A 265 2.03 11.96 24.42
N PRO A 266 2.82 11.60 25.45
CA PRO A 266 4.25 11.96 25.52
C PRO A 266 5.07 11.49 24.33
N ASN A 267 4.78 10.30 23.80
CA ASN A 267 5.55 9.69 22.72
C ASN A 267 4.86 9.73 21.35
N LEU A 268 3.75 10.48 21.22
CA LEU A 268 3.10 10.68 19.94
C LEU A 268 3.68 11.89 19.21
N LYS A 269 4.09 11.70 17.96
CA LYS A 269 4.51 12.79 17.07
C LYS A 269 3.66 12.77 15.81
N THR A 270 2.85 13.80 15.58
CA THR A 270 2.09 13.92 14.34
C THR A 270 2.60 15.07 13.46
N ARG A 271 2.55 14.86 12.15
CA ARG A 271 2.80 15.88 11.12
C ARG A 271 1.68 15.77 10.10
N LEU A 272 1.02 16.88 9.79
CA LEU A 272 0.01 16.96 8.75
C LEU A 272 0.51 17.88 7.64
N ARG A 273 0.41 17.43 6.40
CA ARG A 273 0.67 18.24 5.20
C ARG A 273 -0.51 18.15 4.23
N VAL A 274 -1.00 19.32 3.84
CA VAL A 274 -1.96 19.48 2.74
C VAL A 274 -1.19 19.87 1.48
N PHE A 275 -1.45 19.18 0.38
CA PHE A 275 -0.88 19.47 -0.94
C PHE A 275 -1.97 20.15 -1.77
N GLU A 276 -1.99 21.48 -1.78
CA GLU A 276 -3.18 22.27 -2.15
C GLU A 276 -3.75 21.95 -3.54
N ASP A 277 -2.89 21.66 -4.52
CA ASP A 277 -3.28 21.43 -5.93
C ASP A 277 -3.48 19.95 -6.28
N GLU A 278 -3.38 19.04 -5.31
CA GLU A 278 -3.51 17.60 -5.52
C GLU A 278 -4.92 17.09 -5.16
N ASP A 279 -5.37 16.05 -5.86
CA ASP A 279 -6.59 15.30 -5.57
C ASP A 279 -6.29 13.95 -4.91
N HIS A 280 -7.34 13.17 -4.64
CA HIS A 280 -7.22 11.88 -3.97
C HIS A 280 -6.29 10.90 -4.70
N ALA A 281 -6.31 10.90 -6.04
CA ALA A 281 -5.50 9.99 -6.83
C ALA A 281 -4.06 10.49 -6.99
N SER A 282 -3.87 11.80 -7.19
CA SER A 282 -2.56 12.38 -7.52
C SER A 282 -1.66 12.57 -6.30
N VAL A 283 -2.22 12.71 -5.10
CA VAL A 283 -1.43 13.08 -3.91
C VAL A 283 -0.49 11.99 -3.39
N PHE A 284 -0.75 10.70 -3.66
CA PHE A 284 -0.04 9.61 -3.00
C PHE A 284 1.51 9.66 -3.15
N PRO A 285 2.10 9.86 -4.34
CA PRO A 285 3.55 10.03 -4.49
C PRO A 285 4.15 11.18 -3.67
N PHE A 286 3.41 12.27 -3.47
CA PHE A 286 3.83 13.39 -2.63
C PHE A 286 3.83 13.02 -1.15
N VAL A 287 2.77 12.35 -0.68
CA VAL A 287 2.71 11.83 0.69
C VAL A 287 3.90 10.90 0.96
N LEU A 288 4.18 9.98 0.05
CA LEU A 288 5.30 9.04 0.17
C LEU A 288 6.64 9.78 0.24
N THR A 289 6.90 10.67 -0.71
CA THR A 289 8.19 11.39 -0.79
C THR A 289 8.46 12.20 0.47
N HIS A 290 7.45 12.89 0.99
CA HIS A 290 7.60 13.70 2.20
C HIS A 290 7.59 12.87 3.48
N GLY A 291 6.80 11.81 3.55
CA GLY A 291 6.74 10.90 4.69
C GLY A 291 8.03 10.12 4.89
N LEU A 292 8.60 9.58 3.80
CA LEU A 292 9.88 8.85 3.86
C LEU A 292 11.02 9.76 4.34
N ARG A 293 11.10 10.99 3.82
CA ARG A 293 12.07 12.00 4.29
C ARG A 293 11.87 12.42 5.73
N ALA A 294 10.66 12.27 6.29
CA ALA A 294 10.39 12.60 7.68
C ALA A 294 10.98 11.57 8.67
N TYR A 295 11.17 10.31 8.24
CA TYR A 295 11.49 9.19 9.14
C TYR A 295 12.78 8.43 8.82
N LEU A 296 13.29 8.50 7.59
CA LEU A 296 14.40 7.64 7.12
C LEU A 296 15.63 8.42 6.64
N THR A 297 16.06 9.42 7.39
CA THR A 297 17.31 10.14 7.08
C THR A 297 18.51 9.32 7.51
N SER A 298 19.54 9.22 6.67
CA SER A 298 20.84 8.70 7.11
C SER A 298 21.36 9.54 8.27
N ALA A 299 21.91 8.90 9.30
CA ALA A 299 22.73 9.61 10.27
C ALA A 299 23.88 10.28 9.48
N LYS A 300 24.03 11.60 9.65
CA LYS A 300 25.20 12.31 9.11
C LYS A 300 26.46 11.85 9.82
#